data_AF-A0A109FKS7-F1
#
_entry.id   AF-A0A109FKS7-F1
#
_cell.length_a   1.000
_cell.length_b   1.000
_cell.length_c   1.000
_cell.angle_alpha   90.00
_cell.angle_beta   90.00
_cell.angle_gamma   90.00
#
_symmetry.space_group_name_H-M   'P 1'
#
loop_
_entity.id
_entity.type
_entity.pdbx_description
1 polymer ?
#
loop_
_entity_poly.entity_id
_entity_poly.type
_entity_poly.pdbx_seq_one_letter_code
_entity_poly.pdbx_strand_id
1 'polypeptide(L)'
;NNIGLSTPRGSGTSGHIQANRSALRQRDRPRDSAPDLHRQSFASRAPDKEILEHERKRAVEAKCFELQVSLEDDGVDADEIESQVAALRERLLAQQPAVGGAIKPHERHQIAQAKQQADERMRNALGIKADTFVEGASFDRE
;
A
#
# COMPACT_ATOMS: atom_id res chain seq x y z
N ASN A 1 18.53 -25.46 38.71
CA ASN A 1 19.58 -25.62 37.67
C ASN A 1 20.79 -26.44 38.09
N ASN A 2 20.97 -26.91 39.34
CA ASN A 2 22.09 -27.79 39.74
C ASN A 2 23.45 -27.42 39.10
N ILE A 3 23.75 -26.11 39.01
CA ILE A 3 24.98 -25.58 38.40
C ILE A 3 25.82 -24.99 39.53
N GLY A 4 27.02 -25.54 39.72
CA GLY A 4 27.94 -25.10 40.76
C GLY A 4 28.69 -26.24 41.45
N LEU A 5 29.53 -25.88 42.42
CA LEU A 5 30.16 -26.82 43.34
C LEU A 5 29.17 -27.21 44.45
N SER A 6 29.21 -28.46 44.92
CA SER A 6 28.37 -28.89 46.05
C SER A 6 28.79 -28.23 47.35
N THR A 7 30.10 -28.06 47.57
CA THR A 7 30.67 -27.25 48.65
C THR A 7 31.93 -26.54 48.16
N PRO A 8 32.20 -25.28 48.59
CA PRO A 8 33.43 -24.58 48.25
C PRO A 8 34.66 -25.07 49.03
N ARG A 9 34.46 -25.84 50.12
CA ARG A 9 35.52 -26.38 50.97
C ARG A 9 36.34 -27.42 50.21
N GLY A 10 37.66 -27.26 50.19
CA GLY A 10 38.58 -28.14 49.44
C GLY A 10 38.77 -27.76 47.97
N SER A 11 37.99 -26.81 47.43
CA SER A 11 38.15 -26.32 46.04
C SER A 11 39.28 -25.29 45.86
N GLY A 12 39.80 -24.74 46.97
CA GLY A 12 40.83 -23.69 46.94
C GLY A 12 40.36 -22.34 46.41
N THR A 13 39.05 -22.13 46.21
CA THR A 13 38.46 -20.88 45.72
C THR A 13 37.25 -20.46 46.57
N SER A 14 36.70 -19.27 46.31
CA SER A 14 35.53 -18.75 47.03
C SER A 14 34.20 -19.44 46.68
N GLY A 15 34.17 -20.29 45.66
CA GLY A 15 32.94 -20.93 45.18
C GLY A 15 31.97 -20.00 44.45
N HIS A 16 32.40 -18.79 44.08
CA HIS A 16 31.56 -17.84 43.34
C HIS A 16 31.34 -18.30 41.90
N ILE A 17 30.08 -18.46 41.50
CA ILE A 17 29.69 -18.94 40.16
C ILE A 17 29.08 -17.79 39.37
N GLN A 18 29.59 -17.53 38.17
CA GLN A 18 29.07 -16.51 37.26
C GLN A 18 28.38 -17.16 36.06
N ALA A 19 27.28 -16.55 35.62
CA ALA A 19 26.60 -16.98 34.41
C ALA A 19 27.47 -16.66 33.18
N ASN A 20 27.60 -17.64 32.28
CA ASN A 20 28.26 -17.41 31.00
C ASN A 20 27.37 -16.52 30.11
N ARG A 21 27.79 -15.26 29.91
CA ARG A 21 27.07 -14.30 29.06
C ARG A 21 27.23 -14.55 27.56
N SER A 22 28.23 -15.34 27.18
CA SER A 22 28.50 -15.72 25.79
C SER A 22 27.81 -17.04 25.41
N ALA A 23 27.16 -17.73 26.35
CA ALA A 23 26.40 -18.93 26.05
C ALA A 23 25.16 -18.55 25.22
N LEU A 24 25.18 -18.92 23.94
CA LEU A 24 24.03 -18.76 23.07
C LEU A 24 22.90 -19.67 23.55
N ARG A 25 21.74 -19.08 23.85
CA ARG A 25 20.54 -19.87 24.14
C ARG A 25 20.13 -20.60 22.86
N GLN A 26 19.92 -21.91 22.95
CA GLN A 26 19.24 -22.62 21.88
C GLN A 26 17.87 -21.96 21.69
N ARG A 27 17.54 -21.66 20.43
CA ARG A 27 16.30 -20.98 20.07
C ARG A 27 15.17 -21.99 20.26
N ASP A 28 14.38 -21.86 21.31
CA ASP A 28 13.28 -22.78 21.68
C ASP A 28 12.14 -22.87 20.64
N ARG A 29 12.24 -22.15 19.52
CA ARG A 29 11.32 -22.28 18.40
C ARG A 29 12.12 -22.44 17.12
N PRO A 30 11.97 -23.53 16.36
CA PRO A 30 12.19 -23.41 14.93
C PRO A 30 11.29 -22.27 14.51
N ARG A 31 11.83 -21.30 13.78
CA ARG A 31 11.06 -20.23 13.15
C ARG A 31 9.81 -20.90 12.60
N ASP A 32 8.63 -20.63 13.21
CA ASP A 32 7.35 -21.16 12.74
C ASP A 32 7.41 -21.07 11.23
N SER A 33 7.26 -22.22 10.54
CA SER A 33 7.43 -22.36 9.09
C SER A 33 7.07 -21.03 8.43
N ALA A 34 8.03 -20.44 7.70
CA ALA A 34 7.78 -19.23 6.93
C ALA A 34 6.37 -19.36 6.33
N PRO A 35 5.46 -18.40 6.62
CA PRO A 35 4.05 -18.59 6.35
C PRO A 35 3.94 -19.08 4.91
N ASP A 36 3.35 -20.27 4.76
CA ASP A 36 3.24 -21.07 3.54
C ASP A 36 3.25 -20.15 2.31
N LEU A 37 4.43 -19.92 1.73
CA LEU A 37 4.62 -18.85 0.72
C LEU A 37 3.75 -19.13 -0.50
N HIS A 38 3.41 -20.41 -0.69
CA HIS A 38 2.46 -20.94 -1.67
C HIS A 38 1.02 -20.44 -1.48
N ARG A 39 0.63 -19.99 -0.29
CA ARG A 39 -0.74 -19.50 0.00
C ARG A 39 -0.88 -17.99 -0.11
N GLN A 40 0.23 -17.26 -0.22
CA GLN A 40 0.21 -15.85 -0.57
C GLN A 40 0.12 -15.76 -2.09
N SER A 41 -1.08 -15.51 -2.62
CA SER A 41 -1.23 -15.19 -4.03
C SER A 41 -0.24 -14.08 -4.40
N PHE A 42 0.64 -14.35 -5.36
CA PHE A 42 1.55 -13.33 -5.92
C PHE A 42 0.79 -12.20 -6.63
N ALA A 43 -0.53 -12.33 -6.75
CA ALA A 43 -1.43 -11.36 -7.32
C ALA A 43 -1.29 -9.99 -6.65
N SER A 44 -0.96 -8.98 -7.46
CA SER A 44 -1.02 -7.59 -7.06
C SER A 44 -2.44 -7.22 -6.59
N ARG A 45 -2.54 -6.44 -5.50
CA ARG A 45 -3.83 -5.96 -5.00
C ARG A 45 -4.48 -5.04 -6.05
N ALA A 46 -5.72 -5.33 -6.41
CA ALA A 46 -6.46 -4.50 -7.34
C ALA A 46 -6.79 -3.12 -6.73
N PRO A 47 -6.88 -2.07 -7.56
CA PRO A 47 -7.35 -0.77 -7.13
C PRO A 47 -8.86 -0.82 -6.85
N ASP A 48 -9.28 -0.20 -5.75
CA ASP A 48 -10.70 -0.09 -5.38
C ASP A 48 -11.40 0.96 -6.24
N LYS A 49 -12.44 0.55 -6.96
CA LYS A 49 -13.19 1.41 -7.88
C LYS A 49 -13.89 2.56 -7.16
N GLU A 50 -14.45 2.30 -5.98
CA GLU A 50 -15.13 3.32 -5.17
C GLU A 50 -14.18 4.46 -4.77
N ILE A 51 -12.93 4.12 -4.43
CA ILE A 51 -11.93 5.13 -4.07
C ILE A 51 -11.55 5.97 -5.28
N LEU A 52 -11.38 5.34 -6.46
CA LEU A 52 -11.10 6.08 -7.70
C LEU A 52 -12.24 7.01 -8.09
N GLU A 53 -13.49 6.57 -7.95
CA GLU A 53 -14.68 7.41 -8.19
C GLU A 53 -14.78 8.56 -7.19
N HIS A 54 -14.45 8.30 -5.92
CA HIS A 54 -14.45 9.32 -4.88
C HIS A 54 -13.39 10.40 -5.16
N GLU A 55 -12.15 10.01 -5.49
CA GLU A 55 -11.09 10.96 -5.86
C GLU A 55 -11.50 11.80 -7.08
N ARG A 56 -12.16 11.18 -8.07
CA ARG A 56 -12.67 11.90 -9.24
C ARG A 56 -13.75 12.92 -8.88
N LYS A 57 -14.71 12.57 -8.03
CA LYS A 57 -15.73 13.52 -7.54
C LYS A 57 -15.09 14.65 -6.72
N ARG A 58 -14.14 14.33 -5.86
CA ARG A 58 -13.38 15.31 -5.07
C ARG A 58 -12.66 16.31 -5.98
N ALA A 59 -12.05 15.85 -7.08
CA ALA A 59 -11.39 16.73 -8.04
C ALA A 59 -12.36 17.69 -8.76
N VAL A 60 -13.61 17.28 -9.00
CA VAL A 60 -14.65 18.16 -9.54
C VAL A 60 -15.03 19.22 -8.51
N GLU A 61 -15.33 18.81 -7.27
CA GLU A 61 -15.72 19.75 -6.22
C GLU A 61 -14.60 20.72 -5.85
N ALA A 62 -13.34 20.29 -5.89
CA ALA A 62 -12.20 21.18 -5.70
C ALA A 62 -12.18 22.33 -6.72
N LYS A 63 -12.43 22.03 -8.00
CA LYS A 63 -12.50 23.06 -9.06
C LYS A 63 -13.73 23.96 -8.91
N CYS A 64 -14.86 23.40 -8.52
CA CYS A 64 -16.06 24.18 -8.19
C CYS A 64 -15.78 25.18 -7.06
N PHE A 65 -15.07 24.72 -6.01
CA PHE A 65 -14.68 25.55 -4.88
C PHE A 65 -13.65 26.63 -5.27
N GLU A 66 -12.65 26.30 -6.09
CA GLU A 66 -11.72 27.29 -6.64
C GLU A 66 -12.43 28.40 -7.41
N LEU A 67 -13.41 28.06 -8.25
CA LEU A 67 -14.22 29.05 -8.96
C LEU A 67 -15.04 29.91 -7.99
N GLN A 68 -15.68 29.27 -7.00
CA GLN A 68 -16.47 29.99 -6.00
C GLN A 68 -15.62 31.04 -5.28
N VAL A 69 -14.45 30.66 -4.77
CA VAL A 69 -13.52 31.58 -4.09
C VAL A 69 -13.11 32.74 -5.00
N SER A 70 -12.81 32.46 -6.28
CA SER A 70 -12.45 33.52 -7.24
C SER A 70 -13.59 34.53 -7.44
N LEU A 71 -14.84 34.07 -7.57
CA LEU A 71 -15.98 34.96 -7.79
C LEU A 71 -16.37 35.74 -6.52
N GLU A 72 -16.18 35.14 -5.35
CA GLU A 72 -16.34 35.83 -4.06
C GLU A 72 -15.30 36.95 -3.90
N ASP A 73 -14.03 36.69 -4.25
CA ASP A 73 -12.96 37.70 -4.23
C ASP A 73 -13.22 38.84 -5.24
N ASP A 74 -13.83 38.53 -6.39
CA ASP A 74 -14.24 39.51 -7.40
C ASP A 74 -15.50 40.31 -7.01
N GLY A 75 -16.18 39.94 -5.92
CA GLY A 75 -17.36 40.64 -5.39
C GLY A 75 -18.65 40.41 -6.19
N VAL A 76 -18.77 39.24 -6.84
CA VAL A 76 -19.96 38.84 -7.59
C VAL A 76 -21.12 38.50 -6.62
N ASP A 77 -22.36 38.69 -7.08
CA ASP A 77 -23.54 38.37 -6.26
C ASP A 77 -23.67 36.86 -6.01
N ALA A 78 -24.15 36.48 -4.83
CA ALA A 78 -24.26 35.08 -4.39
C ALA A 78 -25.12 34.22 -5.33
N ASP A 79 -26.20 34.78 -5.88
CA ASP A 79 -27.09 34.07 -6.80
C ASP A 79 -26.39 33.76 -8.14
N GLU A 80 -25.58 34.70 -8.63
CA GLU A 80 -24.80 34.53 -9.85
C GLU A 80 -23.67 33.51 -9.64
N ILE A 81 -23.01 33.53 -8.48
CA ILE A 81 -21.97 32.55 -8.11
C ILE A 81 -22.55 31.13 -8.13
N GLU A 82 -23.70 30.90 -7.50
CA GLU A 82 -24.32 29.58 -7.46
C GLU A 82 -24.65 29.06 -8.86
N SER A 83 -25.18 29.93 -9.73
CA SER A 83 -25.51 29.57 -11.11
C SER A 83 -24.28 29.16 -11.93
N GLN A 84 -23.16 29.88 -11.79
CA GLN A 84 -21.93 29.61 -12.50
C GLN A 84 -21.24 28.34 -11.99
N VAL A 85 -21.22 28.14 -10.67
CA VAL A 85 -20.64 26.94 -10.04
C VAL A 85 -21.47 25.70 -10.39
N ALA A 86 -22.80 25.80 -10.41
CA ALA A 86 -23.69 24.71 -10.82
C ALA A 86 -23.44 24.30 -12.28
N ALA A 87 -23.37 25.28 -13.19
CA ALA A 87 -23.07 25.03 -14.60
C ALA A 87 -21.69 24.38 -14.80
N LEU A 88 -20.68 24.81 -14.03
CA LEU A 88 -19.35 24.20 -14.04
C LEU A 88 -19.38 22.76 -13.50
N ARG A 89 -20.10 22.51 -12.41
CA ARG A 89 -20.26 21.18 -11.82
C ARG A 89 -20.85 20.20 -12.83
N GLU A 90 -21.96 20.56 -13.48
CA GLU A 90 -22.59 19.71 -14.51
C GLU A 90 -21.64 19.44 -15.69
N ARG A 91 -20.96 20.48 -16.16
CA ARG A 91 -19.98 20.35 -17.25
C ARG A 91 -18.84 19.39 -16.90
N LEU A 92 -18.27 19.51 -15.70
CA LEU A 92 -17.18 18.65 -15.26
C LEU A 92 -17.63 17.22 -14.98
N LEU A 93 -18.82 17.01 -14.42
CA LEU A 93 -19.36 15.66 -14.25
C LEU A 93 -19.58 14.97 -15.60
N ALA A 94 -20.09 15.69 -16.60
CA ALA A 94 -20.30 15.19 -17.96
C ALA A 94 -19.00 14.90 -18.71
N GLN A 95 -18.00 15.79 -18.62
CA GLN A 95 -16.72 15.64 -19.31
C GLN A 95 -15.85 14.50 -18.77
N GLN A 96 -16.18 13.96 -17.59
CA GLN A 96 -15.39 12.92 -16.95
C GLN A 96 -13.90 13.26 -16.93
N PRO A 97 -13.48 14.36 -16.26
CA PRO A 97 -12.10 14.82 -16.36
C PRO A 97 -11.18 13.66 -15.98
N ALA A 98 -10.33 13.27 -16.94
CA ALA A 98 -9.17 12.48 -16.61
C ALA A 98 -8.45 13.24 -15.50
N VAL A 99 -8.02 12.53 -14.46
CA VAL A 99 -7.24 13.11 -13.36
C VAL A 99 -5.89 13.52 -13.96
N GLY A 100 -5.88 14.69 -14.60
CA GLY A 100 -4.77 15.23 -15.35
C GLY A 100 -3.81 15.89 -14.38
N GLY A 101 -2.94 15.08 -13.81
CA GLY A 101 -1.92 15.51 -12.86
C GLY A 101 -0.91 14.40 -12.64
N ALA A 102 0.29 14.77 -12.19
CA ALA A 102 1.24 13.78 -11.72
C ALA A 102 0.64 13.09 -10.48
N ILE A 103 0.54 11.76 -10.54
CA ILE A 103 0.01 10.95 -9.43
C ILE A 103 0.90 11.18 -8.21
N LYS A 104 0.29 11.62 -7.11
CA LYS A 104 1.02 11.91 -5.87
C LYS A 104 1.39 10.59 -5.18
N PRO A 105 2.51 10.54 -4.42
CA PRO A 105 2.96 9.30 -3.77
C PRO A 105 1.96 8.70 -2.76
N HIS A 106 1.01 9.49 -2.26
CA HIS A 106 -0.03 9.02 -1.34
C HIS A 106 -1.27 8.45 -2.05
N GLU A 107 -1.43 8.63 -3.36
CA GLU A 107 -2.58 8.17 -4.14
C GLU A 107 -2.45 6.70 -4.54
N ARG A 108 -2.40 5.81 -3.53
CA ARG A 108 -2.06 4.38 -3.71
C ARG A 108 -2.91 3.66 -4.78
N HIS A 109 -4.20 3.95 -4.83
CA HIS A 109 -5.11 3.30 -5.80
C HIS A 109 -4.91 3.81 -7.23
N GLN A 110 -4.57 5.09 -7.41
CA GLN A 110 -4.24 5.64 -8.72
C GLN A 110 -2.90 5.09 -9.21
N ILE A 111 -1.90 4.99 -8.32
CA ILE A 111 -0.61 4.33 -8.64
C ILE A 111 -0.85 2.87 -9.02
N ALA A 112 -1.68 2.15 -8.27
CA ALA A 112 -2.01 0.75 -8.57
C ALA A 112 -2.72 0.60 -9.92
N GLN A 113 -3.70 1.45 -10.23
CA GLN A 113 -4.38 1.46 -11.53
C GLN A 113 -3.42 1.77 -12.68
N ALA A 114 -2.56 2.78 -12.52
CA ALA A 114 -1.55 3.14 -13.51
C ALA A 114 -0.53 2.00 -13.73
N LYS A 115 -0.11 1.34 -12.64
CA LYS A 115 0.76 0.17 -12.70
C LYS A 115 0.10 -1.00 -13.43
N GLN A 116 -1.16 -1.31 -13.12
CA GLN A 116 -1.90 -2.35 -13.83
C GLN A 116 -1.98 -2.08 -15.33
N GLN A 117 -2.29 -0.84 -15.73
CA GLN A 117 -2.29 -0.47 -17.15
C GLN A 117 -0.90 -0.57 -17.80
N ALA A 118 0.16 -0.20 -17.08
CA ALA A 118 1.54 -0.33 -17.56
C ALA A 118 1.94 -1.81 -17.72
N ASP A 119 1.61 -2.64 -16.74
CA ASP A 119 1.87 -4.08 -16.74
C ASP A 119 1.06 -4.77 -17.85
N GLU A 120 -0.20 -4.38 -18.09
CA GLU A 120 -1.01 -4.87 -19.21
C GLU A 120 -0.42 -4.49 -20.57
N ARG A 121 0.05 -3.24 -20.72
CA ARG A 121 0.74 -2.79 -21.94
C ARG A 121 2.01 -3.60 -22.19
N MET A 122 2.82 -3.82 -21.14
CA MET A 122 4.03 -4.63 -21.23
C MET A 122 3.72 -6.08 -21.57
N ARG A 123 2.69 -6.66 -20.94
CA ARG A 123 2.22 -8.02 -21.21
C ARG A 123 1.82 -8.20 -22.68
N ASN A 124 1.09 -7.24 -23.22
CA ASN A 124 0.70 -7.22 -24.63
C ASN A 124 1.92 -7.09 -25.55
N ALA A 125 2.87 -6.21 -25.21
CA ALA A 125 4.10 -6.02 -25.99
C ALA A 125 4.99 -7.28 -26.02
N LEU A 126 5.02 -8.05 -24.93
CA LEU A 126 5.75 -9.31 -24.83
C LEU A 126 4.98 -10.51 -25.44
N GLY A 127 3.76 -10.31 -25.95
CA GLY A 127 2.94 -11.36 -26.52
C GLY A 127 2.43 -12.39 -25.50
N ILE A 128 2.41 -12.03 -24.22
CA ILE A 128 1.94 -12.91 -23.14
C ILE A 128 0.40 -12.89 -23.16
N LYS A 129 -0.22 -13.99 -23.61
CA LYS A 129 -1.68 -14.11 -23.66
C LYS A 129 -2.26 -14.29 -22.26
N ALA A 130 -3.29 -13.52 -21.93
CA ALA A 130 -3.98 -13.61 -20.64
C ALA A 130 -4.59 -15.00 -20.38
N ASP A 131 -5.00 -15.71 -21.43
CA ASP A 131 -5.66 -17.02 -21.30
C ASP A 131 -4.69 -18.16 -20.96
N THR A 132 -3.42 -18.03 -21.34
CA THR A 132 -2.42 -19.10 -21.19
C THR A 132 -1.50 -18.87 -20.00
N PHE A 133 -1.27 -17.60 -19.63
CA PHE A 133 -0.31 -17.24 -18.60
C PHE A 133 -1.00 -17.00 -17.25
N VAL A 134 -0.71 -17.87 -16.29
CA VAL A 134 -1.13 -17.71 -14.89
C VAL A 134 0.07 -17.21 -14.08
N GLU A 135 -0.09 -16.04 -13.45
CA GLU A 135 0.95 -15.46 -12.59
C GLU A 135 1.26 -16.41 -11.41
N GLY A 136 2.54 -16.71 -11.21
CA GLY A 136 2.99 -17.58 -10.12
C GLY A 136 3.08 -19.08 -10.46
N ALA A 137 2.49 -19.53 -11.57
CA ALA A 137 2.50 -20.96 -11.96
C ALA A 137 3.92 -21.55 -12.14
N SER A 138 4.94 -20.71 -12.37
CA SER A 138 6.34 -21.16 -12.46
C SER A 138 6.97 -21.52 -11.11
N PHE A 139 6.33 -21.18 -9.99
CA PHE A 139 6.82 -21.47 -8.64
C PHE A 139 6.10 -22.63 -7.95
N ASP A 140 5.10 -23.23 -8.63
CA ASP A 140 4.45 -24.45 -8.17
C ASP A 140 5.46 -25.61 -8.30
N ARG A 141 6.01 -26.04 -7.15
CA ARG A 141 6.76 -27.30 -7.05
C ARG A 141 5.73 -28.41 -6.80
N GLU A 142 5.79 -29.48 -7.58
CA GLU A 142 4.99 -30.71 -7.35
C GLU A 142 5.05 -31.18 -5.89
#